data_AF-A0A4V1EBH6-F1
#
_entry.id   AF-A0A4V1EBH6-F1
#
_cell.length_a   1.000
_cell.length_b   1.000
_cell.length_c   1.000
_cell.angle_alpha   90.00
_cell.angle_beta   90.00
_cell.angle_gamma   90.00
#
_symmetry.space_group_name_H-M   'P 1'
#
loop_
_entity.id
_entity.type
_entity.pdbx_description
1 polymer ?
#
loop_
_entity_poly.entity_id
_entity_poly.type
_entity_poly.pdbx_seq_one_letter_code
_entity_poly.pdbx_strand_id
1 'polypeptide(L)'
;MPSSDREFPVSRELERLLSLFAAGDRPPHPDTPTPAAAIALIRDTAAGVQVFVTRQSDARGNADRNRWSFPSVELSPSDLRRLPLAGWSPGKCAEQLQMSSSGRALSYFAGAARAALLTTGILLAEDIDGRVVTTVDAPDWDDGRSELAERRLTFPQLLDDRSLRFRPDLLHPWLRWVNTPWQLRRFDTVFFVAALPHVQTLEFRSRNDSWGGWMTPAEVLEAIGPSGGEHISVAMRLVCESLAAVPTVGAAMARVRDVRPMHPEIVRHDDRWWATVRAPGEPARRAQRDSEATDLQEPPEEESASLVDDEEDEPVIDESCA
;
A
#
# COMPACT_ATOMS: atom_id res chain seq x y z
N MET A 1 -0.40 -6.05 14.32
CA MET A 1 -1.57 -5.39 14.92
C MET A 1 -1.24 -5.02 16.36
N PRO A 2 -1.62 -3.84 16.85
CA PRO A 2 -1.46 -3.51 18.27
C PRO A 2 -2.31 -4.44 19.14
N SER A 3 -1.82 -4.80 20.33
CA SER A 3 -2.50 -5.70 21.28
C SER A 3 -3.57 -5.01 22.13
N SER A 4 -3.61 -3.67 22.10
CA SER A 4 -4.58 -2.83 22.78
C SER A 4 -4.89 -1.62 21.91
N ASP A 5 -5.96 -0.90 22.25
CA ASP A 5 -6.23 0.41 21.66
C ASP A 5 -5.06 1.35 21.93
N ARG A 6 -4.70 2.16 20.93
CA ARG A 6 -3.58 3.08 21.00
C ARG A 6 -3.93 4.40 20.33
N GLU A 7 -3.50 5.48 20.98
CA GLU A 7 -3.69 6.83 20.47
C GLU A 7 -2.35 7.42 20.03
N PHE A 8 -2.40 8.14 18.91
CA PHE A 8 -1.24 8.78 18.30
C PHE A 8 -1.54 10.26 18.06
N PRO A 9 -0.58 11.16 18.27
CA PRO A 9 -0.76 12.56 17.93
C PRO A 9 -0.98 12.69 16.42
N VAL A 10 -1.97 13.49 16.02
CA VAL A 10 -2.14 13.87 14.61
C VAL A 10 -1.09 14.92 14.24
N SER A 11 -0.77 15.02 12.95
CA SER A 11 0.06 16.12 12.45
C SER A 11 -0.67 17.45 12.52
N ARG A 12 0.06 18.57 12.61
CA ARG A 12 -0.47 19.95 12.55
C ARG A 12 -1.33 20.22 11.33
N GLU A 13 -1.01 19.62 10.18
CA GLU A 13 -1.84 19.78 8.98
C GLU A 13 -3.24 19.19 9.20
N LEU A 14 -3.31 17.94 9.66
CA LEU A 14 -4.57 17.29 9.99
C LEU A 14 -5.30 18.02 11.14
N GLU A 15 -4.58 18.48 12.16
CA GLU A 15 -5.15 19.28 13.25
C GLU A 15 -5.81 20.57 12.75
N ARG A 16 -5.17 21.28 11.81
CA ARG A 16 -5.75 22.47 11.17
C ARG A 16 -7.01 22.13 10.39
N LEU A 17 -7.00 21.06 9.61
CA LEU A 17 -8.18 20.60 8.87
C LEU A 17 -9.34 20.26 9.83
N LEU A 18 -9.06 19.47 10.86
CA LEU A 18 -10.04 19.12 11.89
C LEU A 18 -10.60 20.34 12.60
N SER A 19 -9.76 21.33 12.92
CA SER A 19 -10.20 22.57 13.56
C SER A 19 -11.06 23.42 12.62
N LEU A 20 -10.73 23.48 11.33
CA LEU A 20 -11.55 24.16 10.31
C LEU A 20 -12.91 23.49 10.16
N PHE A 21 -12.96 22.16 10.08
CA PHE A 21 -14.21 21.41 9.99
C PHE A 21 -15.02 21.43 11.28
N ALA A 22 -14.38 21.54 12.45
CA ALA A 22 -15.10 21.71 13.71
C ALA A 22 -15.68 23.14 13.85
N ALA A 23 -15.09 24.13 13.19
CA ALA A 23 -15.54 25.52 13.23
C ALA A 23 -16.61 25.87 12.18
N GLY A 24 -16.77 25.05 11.13
CA GLY A 24 -17.81 25.22 10.12
C GLY A 24 -18.76 24.03 10.09
N ASP A 25 -20.06 24.25 9.90
CA ASP A 25 -21.10 23.20 9.81
C ASP A 25 -21.02 22.34 8.52
N ARG A 26 -19.81 22.10 7.99
CA ARG A 26 -19.59 21.26 6.81
C ARG A 26 -18.54 20.21 7.11
N PRO A 27 -18.93 18.93 7.33
CA PRO A 27 -17.96 17.85 7.38
C PRO A 27 -17.25 17.73 6.02
N PRO A 28 -16.02 17.20 5.98
CA PRO A 28 -15.34 16.94 4.72
C PRO A 28 -16.16 15.98 3.87
N HIS A 29 -16.15 16.17 2.55
CA HIS A 29 -16.56 15.16 1.58
C HIS A 29 -15.30 14.40 1.15
N PRO A 30 -14.91 13.32 1.84
CA PRO A 30 -13.63 12.67 1.60
C PRO A 30 -13.56 12.05 0.22
N ASP A 31 -12.43 12.22 -0.45
CA ASP A 31 -12.15 11.48 -1.68
C ASP A 31 -12.13 9.97 -1.42
N THR A 32 -12.46 9.20 -2.46
CA THR A 32 -12.21 7.75 -2.46
C THR A 32 -10.72 7.50 -2.27
N PRO A 33 -10.31 6.64 -1.31
CA PRO A 33 -8.89 6.39 -1.08
C PRO A 33 -8.19 5.85 -2.32
N THR A 34 -7.13 6.52 -2.75
CA THR A 34 -6.27 6.07 -3.84
C THR A 34 -5.49 4.83 -3.39
N PRO A 35 -5.55 3.70 -4.13
CA PRO A 35 -4.75 2.53 -3.80
C PRO A 35 -3.25 2.83 -3.90
N ALA A 36 -2.49 2.49 -2.86
CA ALA A 36 -1.04 2.65 -2.82
C ALA A 36 -0.32 1.42 -2.25
N ALA A 37 0.96 1.24 -2.61
CA ALA A 37 1.81 0.21 -2.05
C ALA A 37 3.08 0.85 -1.49
N ALA A 38 3.52 0.37 -0.33
CA ALA A 38 4.77 0.78 0.31
C ALA A 38 5.59 -0.46 0.66
N ILE A 39 6.92 -0.35 0.65
CA ILE A 39 7.79 -1.50 0.91
C ILE A 39 8.94 -1.14 1.86
N ALA A 40 9.04 -1.89 2.96
CA ALA A 40 10.21 -1.89 3.84
C ALA A 40 11.16 -3.01 3.42
N LEU A 41 12.27 -2.65 2.78
CA LEU A 41 13.37 -3.58 2.55
C LEU A 41 14.12 -3.81 3.87
N ILE A 42 14.38 -5.06 4.21
CA ILE A 42 15.02 -5.43 5.46
C ILE A 42 16.27 -6.30 5.26
N ARG A 43 17.24 -6.15 6.15
CA ARG A 43 18.45 -6.96 6.19
C ARG A 43 18.87 -7.27 7.62
N ASP A 44 19.51 -8.41 7.82
CA ASP A 44 20.12 -8.76 9.10
C ASP A 44 21.48 -8.06 9.25
N THR A 45 21.76 -7.61 10.47
CA THR A 45 23.06 -7.05 10.87
C THR A 45 23.41 -7.53 12.27
N ALA A 46 24.64 -7.29 12.72
CA ALA A 46 25.05 -7.59 14.09
C ALA A 46 24.23 -6.83 15.15
N ALA A 47 23.63 -5.69 14.78
CA ALA A 47 22.76 -4.90 15.65
C ALA A 47 21.27 -5.30 15.56
N GLY A 48 20.95 -6.38 14.83
CA GLY A 48 19.58 -6.82 14.53
C GLY A 48 19.11 -6.39 13.14
N VAL A 49 17.79 -6.38 12.95
CA VAL A 49 17.17 -6.04 11.66
C VAL A 49 17.33 -4.55 11.37
N GLN A 50 17.82 -4.22 10.18
CA GLN A 50 17.74 -2.88 9.60
C GLN A 50 16.64 -2.79 8.55
N VAL A 51 16.01 -1.62 8.46
CA VAL A 51 15.03 -1.22 7.46
C VAL A 51 15.63 -0.13 6.57
N PHE A 52 15.37 -0.18 5.27
CA PHE A 52 15.66 0.95 4.40
C PHE A 52 14.52 1.96 4.50
N VAL A 53 14.84 3.20 4.86
CA VAL A 53 13.90 4.31 5.02
C VAL A 53 14.30 5.48 4.15
N THR A 54 13.31 6.29 3.76
CA THR A 54 13.53 7.56 3.06
C THR A 54 13.10 8.73 3.94
N ARG A 55 13.60 9.91 3.61
CA ARG A 55 13.19 11.17 4.22
C ARG A 55 12.77 12.17 3.14
N GLN A 56 11.48 12.50 3.15
CA GLN A 56 10.89 13.37 2.15
C GLN A 56 11.55 14.75 2.13
N SER A 57 11.68 15.31 0.94
CA SER A 57 12.28 16.63 0.75
C SER A 57 11.48 17.73 1.46
N ASP A 58 12.19 18.72 1.99
CA ASP A 58 11.58 19.88 2.65
C ASP A 58 11.22 21.00 1.64
N ALA A 59 10.55 20.62 0.54
CA ALA A 59 10.22 21.49 -0.59
C ALA A 59 8.82 22.14 -0.47
N ARG A 60 8.67 23.42 -0.86
CA ARG A 60 7.40 24.18 -0.63
C ARG A 60 6.31 23.57 -1.52
N GLY A 61 5.14 23.32 -0.95
CA GLY A 61 4.03 22.65 -1.64
C GLY A 61 4.01 21.11 -1.50
N ASN A 62 5.03 20.50 -0.88
CA ASN A 62 4.92 19.11 -0.42
C ASN A 62 4.10 19.08 0.88
N ALA A 63 3.01 18.30 0.91
CA ALA A 63 2.18 18.14 2.12
C ALA A 63 2.94 17.34 3.20
N ASP A 64 3.73 16.36 2.77
CA ASP A 64 4.52 15.50 3.65
C ASP A 64 6.00 15.97 3.69
N ARG A 65 6.22 17.16 4.24
CA ARG A 65 7.57 17.71 4.39
C ARG A 65 8.35 17.01 5.47
N ASN A 66 9.61 16.66 5.16
CA ASN A 66 10.59 16.20 6.14
C ASN A 66 10.17 14.96 6.95
N ARG A 67 9.25 14.15 6.41
CA ARG A 67 8.78 12.92 7.07
C ARG A 67 9.64 11.73 6.69
N TRP A 68 9.80 10.84 7.66
CA TRP A 68 10.26 9.49 7.45
C TRP A 68 9.18 8.71 6.70
N SER A 69 9.60 7.96 5.68
CA SER A 69 8.74 7.08 4.89
C SER A 69 9.47 5.79 4.50
N PHE A 70 8.72 4.88 3.91
CA PHE A 70 9.25 3.80 3.09
C PHE A 70 9.10 4.17 1.60
N PRO A 71 9.90 3.58 0.70
CA PRO A 71 9.60 3.57 -0.73
C PRO A 71 8.14 3.21 -0.98
N SER A 72 7.42 4.07 -1.71
CA SER A 72 5.99 3.89 -1.96
C SER A 72 5.55 4.45 -3.30
N VAL A 73 4.50 3.87 -3.87
CA VAL A 73 3.88 4.33 -5.12
C VAL A 73 2.37 4.20 -5.06
N GLU A 74 1.69 5.08 -5.80
CA GLU A 74 0.31 4.83 -6.21
C GLU A 74 0.27 3.65 -7.19
N LEU A 75 -0.77 2.83 -7.11
CA LEU A 75 -0.97 1.72 -8.03
C LEU A 75 -1.33 2.24 -9.43
N SER A 76 -0.83 1.58 -10.47
CA SER A 76 -1.18 1.88 -11.86
C SER A 76 -1.84 0.67 -12.51
N PRO A 77 -2.89 0.84 -13.33
CA PRO A 77 -3.40 -0.25 -14.17
C PRO A 77 -2.35 -0.84 -15.10
N SER A 78 -1.32 -0.06 -15.45
CA SER A 78 -0.19 -0.53 -16.26
C SER A 78 0.69 -1.55 -15.56
N ASP A 79 0.62 -1.67 -14.22
CA ASP A 79 1.42 -2.61 -13.44
C ASP A 79 1.08 -4.08 -13.73
N LEU A 80 -0.07 -4.36 -14.34
CA LEU A 80 -0.57 -5.72 -14.56
C LEU A 80 -0.60 -6.17 -16.03
N ARG A 81 -0.57 -5.23 -16.97
CA ARG A 81 -0.80 -5.56 -18.38
C ARG A 81 0.35 -6.44 -18.89
N ARG A 82 0.06 -7.73 -19.12
CA ARG A 82 1.03 -8.76 -19.53
C ARG A 82 2.20 -8.91 -18.54
N LEU A 83 1.94 -8.77 -17.24
CA LEU A 83 2.97 -8.95 -16.22
C LEU A 83 3.54 -10.38 -16.25
N PRO A 84 4.83 -10.59 -16.59
CA PRO A 84 5.46 -11.90 -16.48
C PRO A 84 5.55 -12.29 -15.00
N LEU A 85 4.94 -13.42 -14.65
CA LEU A 85 4.73 -13.83 -13.25
C LEU A 85 5.31 -15.21 -13.00
N ALA A 86 5.91 -15.40 -11.83
CA ALA A 86 6.40 -16.68 -11.33
C ALA A 86 6.10 -16.85 -9.84
N GLY A 87 6.25 -18.07 -9.33
CA GLY A 87 6.00 -18.40 -7.92
C GLY A 87 4.50 -18.38 -7.59
N TRP A 88 3.98 -17.26 -7.12
CA TRP A 88 2.58 -17.13 -6.73
C TRP A 88 1.66 -16.72 -7.89
N SER A 89 0.47 -17.31 -7.92
CA SER A 89 -0.61 -16.90 -8.82
C SER A 89 -1.30 -15.61 -8.33
N PRO A 90 -2.07 -14.91 -9.18
CA PRO A 90 -2.91 -13.79 -8.74
C PRO A 90 -3.89 -14.19 -7.64
N GLY A 91 -4.42 -15.42 -7.70
CA GLY A 91 -5.29 -15.98 -6.66
C GLY A 91 -4.59 -16.10 -5.31
N LYS A 92 -3.33 -16.57 -5.32
CA LYS A 92 -2.53 -16.65 -4.09
C LYS A 92 -2.27 -15.28 -3.48
N CYS A 93 -2.03 -14.26 -4.31
CA CYS A 93 -1.92 -12.88 -3.85
C CYS A 93 -3.21 -12.40 -3.17
N ALA A 94 -4.37 -12.75 -3.74
CA ALA A 94 -5.69 -12.43 -3.18
C ALA A 94 -5.91 -13.09 -1.81
N GLU A 95 -5.54 -14.36 -1.65
CA GLU A 95 -5.57 -15.06 -0.36
C GLU A 95 -4.73 -14.35 0.69
N GLN A 96 -3.49 -13.96 0.35
CA GLN A 96 -2.58 -13.30 1.29
C GLN A 96 -3.08 -11.92 1.74
N LEU A 97 -3.77 -11.19 0.87
CA LEU A 97 -4.35 -9.88 1.20
C LEU A 97 -5.81 -9.97 1.71
N GLN A 98 -6.38 -11.16 1.78
CA GLN A 98 -7.80 -11.38 2.10
C GLN A 98 -8.73 -10.53 1.21
N MET A 99 -8.45 -10.51 -0.09
CA MET A 99 -9.19 -9.76 -1.09
C MET A 99 -9.92 -10.69 -2.06
N SER A 100 -11.14 -10.32 -2.43
CA SER A 100 -11.92 -11.08 -3.43
C SER A 100 -11.37 -10.94 -4.85
N SER A 101 -10.86 -9.76 -5.21
CA SER A 101 -10.30 -9.49 -6.54
C SER A 101 -8.82 -9.86 -6.59
N SER A 102 -8.50 -10.94 -7.31
CA SER A 102 -7.13 -11.40 -7.53
C SER A 102 -6.28 -10.39 -8.31
N GLY A 103 -6.86 -9.71 -9.30
CA GLY A 103 -6.19 -8.64 -10.05
C GLY A 103 -5.84 -7.46 -9.16
N ARG A 104 -6.78 -6.99 -8.32
CA ARG A 104 -6.52 -5.90 -7.37
C ARG A 104 -5.49 -6.30 -6.32
N ALA A 105 -5.50 -7.55 -5.85
CA ALA A 105 -4.48 -8.02 -4.93
C ALA A 105 -3.09 -8.00 -5.60
N LEU A 106 -2.97 -8.56 -6.81
CA LEU A 106 -1.72 -8.59 -7.56
C LEU A 106 -1.18 -7.18 -7.84
N SER A 107 -2.01 -6.17 -8.07
CA SER A 107 -1.52 -4.80 -8.30
C SER A 107 -0.86 -4.19 -7.06
N TYR A 108 -1.26 -4.56 -5.84
CA TYR A 108 -0.53 -4.13 -4.64
C TYR A 108 0.88 -4.75 -4.58
N PHE A 109 1.00 -6.04 -4.91
CA PHE A 109 2.30 -6.72 -4.97
C PHE A 109 3.20 -6.13 -6.06
N ALA A 110 2.67 -5.96 -7.28
CA ALA A 110 3.41 -5.34 -8.39
C ALA A 110 3.80 -3.89 -8.08
N GLY A 111 2.91 -3.12 -7.45
CA GLY A 111 3.19 -1.77 -6.99
C GLY A 111 4.32 -1.72 -5.97
N ALA A 112 4.36 -2.64 -5.00
CA ALA A 112 5.44 -2.74 -4.02
C ALA A 112 6.79 -3.07 -4.67
N ALA A 113 6.81 -4.01 -5.62
CA ALA A 113 8.01 -4.34 -6.37
C ALA A 113 8.50 -3.16 -7.23
N ARG A 114 7.58 -2.44 -7.89
CA ARG A 114 7.90 -1.22 -8.63
C ARG A 114 8.44 -0.12 -7.71
N ALA A 115 7.88 0.05 -6.51
CA ALA A 115 8.38 1.01 -5.54
C ALA A 115 9.82 0.70 -5.10
N ALA A 116 10.11 -0.58 -4.85
CA ALA A 116 11.47 -1.06 -4.55
C ALA A 116 12.42 -0.70 -5.70
N LEU A 117 12.07 -1.10 -6.92
CA LEU A 117 12.87 -0.84 -8.10
C LEU A 117 13.14 0.66 -8.30
N LEU A 118 12.10 1.48 -8.32
CA LEU A 118 12.21 2.92 -8.58
C LEU A 118 13.09 3.62 -7.56
N THR A 119 12.96 3.27 -6.27
CA THR A 119 13.61 4.01 -5.18
C THR A 119 14.98 3.45 -4.82
N THR A 120 15.18 2.15 -5.00
CA THR A 120 16.35 1.43 -4.45
C THR A 120 17.12 0.61 -5.49
N GLY A 121 16.57 0.44 -6.70
CA GLY A 121 17.14 -0.42 -7.73
C GLY A 121 16.90 -1.92 -7.50
N ILE A 122 16.31 -2.28 -6.36
CA ILE A 122 16.11 -3.68 -5.98
C ILE A 122 15.01 -4.35 -6.81
N LEU A 123 15.33 -5.52 -7.33
CA LEU A 123 14.40 -6.39 -8.04
C LEU A 123 13.96 -7.58 -7.20
N LEU A 124 12.65 -7.84 -7.26
CA LEU A 124 12.00 -8.99 -6.66
C LEU A 124 11.46 -9.88 -7.78
N ALA A 125 12.39 -10.41 -8.57
CA ALA A 125 12.13 -11.17 -9.78
C ALA A 125 13.08 -12.37 -9.89
N GLU A 126 12.77 -13.28 -10.79
CA GLU A 126 13.64 -14.37 -11.20
C GLU A 126 14.02 -14.27 -12.68
N ASP A 127 15.16 -14.88 -13.02
CA ASP A 127 15.63 -15.05 -14.38
C ASP A 127 14.94 -16.23 -15.10
N ILE A 128 15.36 -16.49 -16.35
CA ILE A 128 14.83 -17.57 -17.17
C ILE A 128 15.12 -18.97 -16.60
N ASP A 129 16.17 -19.11 -15.78
CA ASP A 129 16.53 -20.34 -15.07
C ASP A 129 15.78 -20.49 -13.74
N GLY A 130 14.89 -19.56 -13.40
CA GLY A 130 14.11 -19.55 -12.16
C GLY A 130 14.93 -19.16 -10.92
N ARG A 131 16.11 -18.55 -11.10
CA ARG A 131 16.93 -18.07 -9.99
C ARG A 131 16.53 -16.64 -9.67
N VAL A 132 16.40 -16.34 -8.37
CA VAL A 132 16.16 -14.96 -7.92
C VAL A 132 17.31 -14.09 -8.39
N VAL A 133 16.98 -12.96 -9.02
CA VAL A 133 17.99 -12.03 -9.54
C VAL A 133 18.85 -11.54 -8.37
N THR A 134 20.16 -11.71 -8.51
CA THR A 134 21.13 -11.42 -7.46
C THR A 134 22.08 -10.28 -7.84
N THR A 135 22.30 -10.04 -9.12
CA THR A 135 23.13 -8.95 -9.64
C THR A 135 22.37 -8.17 -10.69
N VAL A 136 22.56 -6.85 -10.68
CA VAL A 136 21.96 -5.95 -11.65
C VAL A 136 23.05 -5.11 -12.32
N ASP A 137 24.12 -5.78 -12.75
CA ASP A 137 25.36 -5.14 -13.20
C ASP A 137 25.35 -4.77 -14.70
N ALA A 138 24.16 -4.66 -15.31
CA ALA A 138 24.05 -4.28 -16.72
C ALA A 138 24.03 -2.73 -16.86
N PRO A 139 24.86 -2.12 -17.71
CA PRO A 139 24.82 -0.68 -18.01
C PRO A 139 23.43 -0.17 -18.39
N ASP A 140 22.63 -1.00 -19.06
CA ASP A 140 21.27 -0.70 -19.51
C ASP A 140 20.23 -0.68 -18.36
N TRP A 141 20.64 -0.95 -17.12
CA TRP A 141 19.76 -0.92 -15.96
C TRP A 141 19.32 0.49 -15.59
N ASP A 142 20.27 1.42 -15.65
CA ASP A 142 20.06 2.80 -15.26
C ASP A 142 19.10 3.53 -16.20
N ASP A 143 19.16 3.21 -17.49
CA ASP A 143 18.24 3.72 -18.49
C ASP A 143 16.82 3.20 -18.24
N GLY A 144 16.65 1.88 -18.05
CA GLY A 144 15.33 1.28 -17.81
C GLY A 144 14.64 1.82 -16.54
N ARG A 145 15.39 2.00 -15.45
CA ARG A 145 14.86 2.59 -14.21
C ARG A 145 14.45 4.06 -14.40
N SER A 146 15.22 4.81 -15.17
CA SER A 146 14.92 6.22 -15.49
C SER A 146 13.68 6.33 -16.39
N GLU A 147 13.54 5.48 -17.40
CA GLU A 147 12.37 5.43 -18.27
C GLU A 147 11.10 5.02 -17.51
N LEU A 148 11.21 4.07 -16.57
CA LEU A 148 10.12 3.69 -15.67
C LEU A 148 9.70 4.87 -14.78
N ALA A 149 10.66 5.61 -14.23
CA ALA A 149 10.37 6.81 -13.42
C ALA A 149 9.69 7.92 -14.23
N GLU A 150 10.01 8.02 -15.52
CA GLU A 150 9.43 8.99 -16.46
C GLU A 150 8.17 8.47 -17.17
N ARG A 151 7.69 7.28 -16.78
CA ARG A 151 6.50 6.61 -17.34
C ARG A 151 6.56 6.36 -18.85
N ARG A 152 7.77 6.27 -19.43
CA ARG A 152 7.99 5.83 -20.82
C ARG A 152 7.99 4.32 -20.96
N LEU A 153 8.34 3.61 -19.88
CA LEU A 153 8.37 2.16 -19.77
C LEU A 153 7.45 1.73 -18.62
N THR A 154 6.71 0.63 -18.78
CA THR A 154 5.94 0.04 -17.69
C THR A 154 6.74 -1.05 -16.97
N PHE A 155 6.35 -1.38 -15.73
CA PHE A 155 7.04 -2.43 -14.97
C PHE A 155 7.00 -3.81 -15.66
N PRO A 156 5.86 -4.28 -16.21
CA PRO A 156 5.83 -5.48 -17.04
C PRO A 156 6.80 -5.45 -18.23
N GLN A 157 6.83 -4.34 -18.97
CA GLN A 157 7.72 -4.21 -20.14
C GLN A 157 9.18 -4.28 -19.75
N LEU A 158 9.57 -3.59 -18.66
CA LEU A 158 10.94 -3.63 -18.14
C LEU A 158 11.41 -5.06 -17.83
N LEU A 159 10.51 -5.88 -17.29
CA LEU A 159 10.77 -7.29 -16.99
C LEU A 159 10.83 -8.15 -18.25
N ASP A 160 9.85 -8.00 -19.16
CA ASP A 160 9.78 -8.73 -20.43
C ASP A 160 11.03 -8.47 -21.30
N ASP A 161 11.43 -7.21 -21.46
CA ASP A 161 12.61 -6.80 -22.23
C ASP A 161 13.91 -7.45 -21.72
N ARG A 162 13.90 -7.88 -20.46
CA ARG A 162 15.05 -8.51 -19.78
C ARG A 162 14.84 -9.99 -19.48
N SER A 163 13.78 -10.60 -20.03
CA SER A 163 13.44 -12.01 -19.79
C SER A 163 13.32 -12.36 -18.29
N LEU A 164 12.81 -11.42 -17.50
CA LEU A 164 12.60 -11.58 -16.05
C LEU A 164 11.13 -11.85 -15.75
N ARG A 165 10.87 -12.56 -14.65
CA ARG A 165 9.52 -12.80 -14.14
C ARG A 165 9.38 -12.30 -12.72
N PHE A 166 8.33 -11.54 -12.45
CA PHE A 166 8.03 -11.03 -11.11
C PHE A 166 7.73 -12.17 -10.13
N ARG A 167 8.27 -12.08 -8.90
CA ARG A 167 8.08 -13.04 -7.82
C ARG A 167 7.33 -12.40 -6.63
N PRO A 168 5.98 -12.46 -6.61
CA PRO A 168 5.18 -11.87 -5.53
C PRO A 168 5.45 -12.51 -4.17
N ASP A 169 5.88 -13.76 -4.15
CA ASP A 169 6.19 -14.53 -2.95
C ASP A 169 7.44 -14.05 -2.20
N LEU A 170 8.23 -13.16 -2.80
CA LEU A 170 9.33 -12.46 -2.11
C LEU A 170 8.83 -11.27 -1.27
N LEU A 171 7.57 -10.87 -1.44
CA LEU A 171 6.93 -9.79 -0.70
C LEU A 171 6.01 -10.36 0.38
N HIS A 172 6.19 -9.87 1.60
CA HIS A 172 5.38 -10.27 2.73
C HIS A 172 4.45 -9.12 3.15
N PRO A 173 3.11 -9.23 2.97
CA PRO A 173 2.17 -8.22 3.43
C PRO A 173 2.25 -8.03 4.94
N TRP A 174 2.43 -6.80 5.41
CA TRP A 174 2.68 -6.51 6.82
C TRP A 174 1.54 -5.79 7.53
N LEU A 175 0.93 -4.84 6.83
CA LEU A 175 -0.09 -3.92 7.34
C LEU A 175 -0.88 -3.34 6.15
N ARG A 176 -2.20 -3.19 6.28
CA ARG A 176 -3.00 -2.37 5.37
C ARG A 176 -3.61 -1.20 6.13
N TRP A 177 -3.41 0.01 5.63
CA TRP A 177 -3.83 1.25 6.27
C TRP A 177 -4.67 2.08 5.30
N VAL A 178 -5.85 2.49 5.75
CA VAL A 178 -6.71 3.40 4.99
C VAL A 178 -6.78 4.73 5.72
N ASN A 179 -6.40 5.82 5.05
CA ASN A 179 -6.44 7.14 5.64
C ASN A 179 -7.85 7.52 6.13
N THR A 180 -7.88 8.32 7.19
CA THR A 180 -9.12 8.79 7.81
C THR A 180 -9.92 9.66 6.84
N PRO A 181 -11.27 9.68 6.90
CA PRO A 181 -12.11 10.61 6.15
C PRO A 181 -11.80 12.09 6.37
N TRP A 182 -11.10 12.44 7.45
CA TRP A 182 -10.75 13.83 7.77
C TRP A 182 -9.54 14.37 7.01
N GLN A 183 -8.87 13.53 6.21
CA GLN A 183 -7.77 13.94 5.34
C GLN A 183 -8.30 14.24 3.94
N LEU A 184 -7.83 15.32 3.33
CA LEU A 184 -8.21 15.69 1.95
C LEU A 184 -7.68 14.68 0.94
N ARG A 185 -6.40 14.30 1.05
CA ARG A 185 -5.80 13.22 0.25
C ARG A 185 -5.80 11.94 1.05
N ARG A 186 -6.39 10.89 0.48
CA ARG A 186 -6.58 9.61 1.16
C ARG A 186 -5.97 8.50 0.34
N PHE A 187 -5.29 7.59 1.02
CA PHE A 187 -4.72 6.40 0.43
C PHE A 187 -5.22 5.14 1.14
N ASP A 188 -5.37 4.07 0.37
CA ASP A 188 -5.54 2.69 0.83
C ASP A 188 -4.22 1.99 0.56
N THR A 189 -3.32 2.04 1.56
CA THR A 189 -1.92 1.62 1.43
C THR A 189 -1.71 0.24 2.01
N VAL A 190 -1.17 -0.69 1.21
CA VAL A 190 -0.61 -1.94 1.74
C VAL A 190 0.89 -1.77 1.90
N PHE A 191 1.37 -1.99 3.12
CA PHE A 191 2.79 -2.03 3.47
C PHE A 191 3.28 -3.47 3.37
N PHE A 192 4.34 -3.65 2.59
CA PHE A 192 5.05 -4.91 2.43
C PHE A 192 6.40 -4.86 3.13
N VAL A 193 6.88 -6.02 3.53
CA VAL A 193 8.25 -6.26 3.96
C VAL A 193 8.89 -7.22 2.97
N ALA A 194 10.14 -6.98 2.60
CA ALA A 194 10.91 -7.91 1.78
C ALA A 194 12.36 -7.96 2.25
N ALA A 195 12.92 -9.17 2.28
CA ALA A 195 14.34 -9.37 2.51
C ALA A 195 15.15 -8.77 1.35
N LEU A 196 16.21 -8.03 1.65
CA LEU A 196 17.18 -7.59 0.65
C LEU A 196 17.84 -8.84 0.03
N PRO A 197 17.74 -9.08 -1.29
CA PRO A 197 18.43 -10.19 -1.93
C PRO A 197 19.94 -10.08 -1.71
N HIS A 198 20.58 -11.17 -1.27
CA HIS A 198 21.93 -11.20 -0.65
C HIS A 198 23.07 -10.52 -1.44
N VAL A 199 22.89 -10.31 -2.74
CA VAL A 199 23.94 -9.84 -3.66
C VAL A 199 23.55 -8.50 -4.33
N GLN A 200 22.29 -8.06 -4.21
CA GLN A 200 21.89 -6.81 -4.84
C GLN A 200 22.40 -5.62 -4.02
N THR A 201 23.11 -4.72 -4.68
CA THR A 201 23.50 -3.45 -4.09
C THR A 201 22.36 -2.46 -4.23
N LEU A 202 21.93 -1.88 -3.10
CA LEU A 202 20.92 -0.85 -3.09
C LEU A 202 21.51 0.48 -3.59
N GLU A 203 20.88 1.06 -4.60
CA GLU A 203 21.18 2.41 -5.07
C GLU A 203 19.97 3.33 -4.93
N PHE A 204 20.05 4.24 -3.96
CA PHE A 204 18.97 5.18 -3.68
C PHE A 204 18.87 6.26 -4.76
N ARG A 205 17.70 6.36 -5.39
CA ARG A 205 17.34 7.47 -6.29
C ARG A 205 15.90 7.87 -6.03
N SER A 206 15.66 9.14 -5.75
CA SER A 206 14.31 9.69 -5.58
C SER A 206 14.27 11.14 -6.03
N ARG A 207 13.15 11.54 -6.64
CA ARG A 207 12.86 12.96 -6.94
C ARG A 207 12.17 13.66 -5.78
N ASN A 208 11.52 12.89 -4.89
CA ASN A 208 10.66 13.41 -3.84
C ASN A 208 11.33 13.37 -2.47
N ASP A 209 12.33 12.50 -2.30
CA ASP A 209 13.06 12.31 -1.06
C ASP A 209 14.44 12.96 -1.13
N SER A 210 14.82 13.59 -0.02
CA SER A 210 16.13 14.25 0.14
C SER A 210 17.22 13.31 0.64
N TRP A 211 16.82 12.18 1.23
CA TRP A 211 17.74 11.21 1.81
C TRP A 211 17.10 9.82 1.84
N GLY A 212 17.95 8.79 1.73
CA GLY A 212 17.57 7.40 1.91
C GLY A 212 18.73 6.63 2.53
N GLY A 213 18.42 5.70 3.43
CA GLY A 213 19.46 4.97 4.15
C GLY A 213 18.92 3.86 5.03
N TRP A 214 19.86 3.05 5.53
CA TRP A 214 19.58 1.96 6.45
C TRP A 214 19.55 2.47 7.88
N MET A 215 18.49 2.13 8.61
CA MET A 215 18.34 2.40 10.03
C MET A 215 17.74 1.17 10.71
N THR A 216 18.01 0.95 11.98
CA THR A 216 17.20 0.04 12.77
C THR A 216 15.81 0.64 12.99
N PRO A 217 14.76 -0.18 13.16
CA PRO A 217 13.44 0.35 13.50
C PRO A 217 13.44 1.21 14.77
N ALA A 218 14.31 0.91 15.75
CA ALA A 218 14.48 1.71 16.96
C ALA A 218 15.05 3.10 16.66
N GLU A 219 16.10 3.21 15.84
CA GLU A 219 16.67 4.49 15.43
C GLU A 219 15.64 5.38 14.72
N VAL A 220 14.76 4.80 13.90
CA VAL A 220 13.67 5.55 13.24
C VAL A 220 12.69 6.11 14.28
N LEU A 221 12.31 5.31 15.28
CA LEU A 221 11.39 5.71 16.34
C LEU A 221 12.01 6.72 17.32
N GLU A 222 13.33 6.71 17.49
CA GLU A 222 14.04 7.73 18.25
C GLU A 222 14.12 9.05 17.46
N ALA A 223 14.40 8.98 16.15
CA ALA A 223 14.58 10.14 15.29
C ALA A 223 13.31 11.03 15.14
N ILE A 224 12.12 10.49 15.38
CA ILE A 224 10.86 11.25 15.33
C ILE A 224 10.64 12.12 16.58
N GLY A 225 11.31 11.80 17.69
CA GLY A 225 11.22 12.52 18.96
C GLY A 225 9.79 12.60 19.55
N PRO A 226 9.58 13.46 20.57
CA PRO A 226 8.29 13.60 21.25
C PRO A 226 7.16 14.10 20.35
N SER A 227 7.49 14.84 19.28
CA SER A 227 6.55 15.44 18.33
C SER A 227 6.18 14.50 17.17
N GLY A 228 6.36 13.18 17.34
CA GLY A 228 6.46 12.22 16.24
C GLY A 228 5.36 12.25 15.17
N GLY A 229 4.14 12.72 15.48
CA GLY A 229 3.08 12.90 14.48
C GLY A 229 3.42 13.85 13.32
N GLU A 230 4.42 14.73 13.48
CA GLU A 230 4.91 15.60 12.40
C GLU A 230 5.80 14.88 11.40
N HIS A 231 6.62 13.94 11.89
CA HIS A 231 7.75 13.40 11.15
C HIS A 231 7.56 11.94 10.71
N ILE A 232 6.48 11.27 11.11
CA ILE A 232 6.16 9.91 10.68
C ILE A 232 4.65 9.70 10.66
N SER A 233 4.16 8.91 9.69
CA SER A 233 2.77 8.47 9.71
C SER A 233 2.51 7.42 10.79
N VAL A 234 1.29 7.34 11.31
CA VAL A 234 0.89 6.30 12.27
C VAL A 234 1.13 4.90 11.69
N ALA A 235 0.81 4.70 10.42
CA ALA A 235 1.02 3.43 9.72
C ALA A 235 2.49 3.01 9.72
N MET A 236 3.40 3.90 9.30
CA MET A 236 4.83 3.61 9.28
C MET A 236 5.37 3.38 10.70
N ARG A 237 4.94 4.19 11.68
CA ARG A 237 5.30 3.97 13.09
C ARG A 237 4.93 2.57 13.56
N LEU A 238 3.72 2.09 13.26
CA LEU A 238 3.28 0.74 13.59
C LEU A 238 4.10 -0.35 12.88
N VAL A 239 4.52 -0.12 11.64
CA VAL A 239 5.44 -1.03 10.92
C VAL A 239 6.78 -1.08 11.65
N CYS A 240 7.39 0.06 11.98
CA CYS A 240 8.66 0.15 12.70
C CYS A 240 8.58 -0.49 14.10
N GLU A 241 7.55 -0.19 14.90
CA GLU A 241 7.37 -0.81 16.21
C GLU A 241 7.20 -2.33 16.10
N SER A 242 6.48 -2.81 15.07
CA SER A 242 6.32 -4.25 14.84
C SER A 242 7.62 -4.92 14.36
N LEU A 243 8.48 -4.21 13.64
CA LEU A 243 9.78 -4.71 13.17
C LEU A 243 10.87 -4.59 14.26
N ALA A 244 10.76 -3.64 15.18
CA ALA A 244 11.64 -3.55 16.35
C ALA A 244 11.51 -4.80 17.26
N ALA A 245 10.35 -5.46 17.21
CA ALA A 245 10.05 -6.65 18.00
C ALA A 245 10.45 -7.98 17.32
N VAL A 246 11.03 -7.96 16.11
CA VAL A 246 11.50 -9.20 15.45
C VAL A 246 13.03 -9.29 15.49
N PRO A 247 13.60 -10.46 15.85
CA PRO A 247 15.04 -10.57 16.06
C PRO A 247 15.84 -10.69 14.75
N THR A 248 15.23 -11.21 13.69
CA THR A 248 15.89 -11.47 12.40
C THR A 248 14.94 -11.25 11.23
N VAL A 249 15.50 -11.08 10.02
CA VAL A 249 14.74 -11.06 8.77
C VAL A 249 13.95 -12.35 8.60
N GLY A 250 14.56 -13.51 8.88
CA GLY A 250 13.86 -14.80 8.82
C GLY A 250 12.64 -14.84 9.73
N ALA A 251 12.75 -14.34 10.97
CA ALA A 251 11.63 -14.25 11.89
C ALA A 251 10.55 -13.26 11.42
N ALA A 252 10.95 -12.17 10.76
CA ALA A 252 10.01 -11.25 10.13
C ALA A 252 9.22 -11.94 9.02
N MET A 253 9.90 -12.62 8.09
CA MET A 253 9.29 -13.27 6.93
C MET A 253 8.43 -14.49 7.30
N ALA A 254 8.69 -15.13 8.44
CA ALA A 254 7.89 -16.24 8.96
C ALA A 254 6.66 -15.81 9.78
N ARG A 255 6.51 -14.51 10.07
CA ARG A 255 5.46 -14.03 10.97
C ARG A 255 4.10 -14.06 10.27
N VAL A 256 3.10 -14.68 10.89
CA VAL A 256 1.72 -14.60 10.39
C VAL A 256 1.18 -13.19 10.65
N ARG A 257 0.62 -12.55 9.62
CA ARG A 257 0.08 -11.19 9.66
C ARG A 257 -1.39 -11.20 9.30
N ASP A 258 -2.14 -10.38 10.03
CA ASP A 258 -3.47 -9.97 9.62
C ASP A 258 -3.35 -8.62 8.92
N VAL A 259 -3.78 -8.57 7.66
CA VAL A 259 -3.72 -7.40 6.78
C VAL A 259 -5.10 -6.88 6.41
N ARG A 260 -6.11 -7.18 7.25
CA ARG A 260 -7.39 -6.48 7.17
C ARG A 260 -7.16 -4.96 7.26
N PRO A 261 -7.95 -4.16 6.51
CA PRO A 261 -7.81 -2.71 6.50
C PRO A 261 -7.91 -2.13 7.91
N MET A 262 -6.91 -1.36 8.31
CA MET A 262 -6.96 -0.57 9.53
C MET A 262 -7.47 0.84 9.20
N HIS A 263 -8.51 1.24 9.91
CA HIS A 263 -9.12 2.57 9.81
C HIS A 263 -8.89 3.32 11.13
N PRO A 264 -8.07 4.38 11.14
CA PRO A 264 -7.93 5.21 12.33
C PRO A 264 -9.20 6.02 12.57
N GLU A 265 -9.66 6.01 13.82
CA GLU A 265 -10.67 6.94 14.31
C GLU A 265 -9.98 8.25 14.72
N ILE A 266 -10.64 9.38 14.48
CA ILE A 266 -10.16 10.65 15.01
C ILE A 266 -11.01 11.02 16.21
N VAL A 267 -10.36 11.23 17.34
CA VAL A 267 -11.00 11.59 18.61
C VAL A 267 -10.42 12.89 19.14
N ARG A 268 -11.20 13.61 19.94
CA ARG A 268 -10.78 14.85 20.59
C ARG A 268 -10.88 14.68 22.11
N HIS A 269 -9.75 14.85 22.79
CA HIS A 269 -9.66 14.83 24.26
C HIS A 269 -8.74 15.98 24.71
N ASP A 270 -9.13 16.70 25.77
CA ASP A 270 -8.37 17.82 26.34
C ASP A 270 -7.92 18.86 25.28
N ASP A 271 -8.85 19.25 24.40
CA ASP A 271 -8.62 20.18 23.28
C ASP A 271 -7.52 19.77 22.30
N ARG A 272 -7.15 18.49 22.27
CA ARG A 272 -6.20 17.92 21.31
C ARG A 272 -6.84 16.81 20.50
N TRP A 273 -6.42 16.72 19.25
CA TRP A 273 -6.87 15.69 18.31
C TRP A 273 -5.90 14.51 18.32
N TRP A 274 -6.47 13.30 18.32
CA TRP A 274 -5.73 12.05 18.34
C TRP A 274 -6.23 11.12 17.26
N ALA A 275 -5.31 10.37 16.65
CA ALA A 275 -5.64 9.23 15.82
C ALA A 275 -5.64 7.96 16.68
N THR A 276 -6.81 7.37 16.86
CA THR A 276 -7.00 6.15 17.64
C THR A 276 -7.02 4.94 16.72
N VAL A 277 -6.16 3.99 17.03
CA VAL A 277 -6.08 2.70 16.38
C VAL A 277 -6.60 1.67 17.35
N ARG A 278 -7.74 1.07 17.03
CA ARG A 278 -8.33 0.01 17.83
C ARG A 278 -7.54 -1.28 17.67
N ALA A 279 -7.40 -2.04 18.76
CA ALA A 279 -6.96 -3.43 18.64
C ALA A 279 -7.96 -4.20 17.77
N PRO A 280 -7.52 -5.27 17.08
CA PRO A 280 -8.45 -6.19 16.47
C PRO A 280 -9.30 -6.85 17.56
N GLY A 281 -10.49 -6.31 17.83
CA GLY A 281 -11.54 -7.00 18.57
C GLY A 281 -12.24 -8.02 17.66
N GLU A 282 -12.97 -8.96 18.26
CA GLU A 282 -14.08 -9.61 17.56
C GLU A 282 -14.91 -8.52 16.87
N PRO A 283 -15.40 -8.75 15.64
CA PRO A 283 -16.07 -7.73 14.84
C PRO A 283 -17.11 -7.04 15.71
N ALA A 284 -16.85 -5.78 16.07
CA ALA A 284 -17.77 -5.01 16.86
C ALA A 284 -19.09 -5.02 16.11
N ARG A 285 -20.14 -5.61 16.72
CA ARG A 285 -21.52 -5.39 16.30
C ARG A 285 -21.65 -3.88 16.17
N ARG A 286 -21.73 -3.42 14.92
CA ARG A 286 -21.95 -2.03 14.56
C ARG A 286 -23.12 -1.57 15.42
N ALA A 287 -22.80 -0.86 16.50
CA ALA A 287 -23.77 -0.50 17.51
C ALA A 287 -24.73 0.48 16.85
N GLN A 288 -25.91 -0.03 16.48
CA GLN A 288 -27.22 0.50 16.83
C GLN A 288 -27.14 1.80 17.65
N ARG A 289 -26.76 2.87 16.96
CA ARG A 289 -26.81 4.29 17.33
C ARG A 289 -27.13 5.09 16.07
N ASP A 290 -28.06 4.56 15.29
CA ASP A 290 -28.89 5.29 14.33
C ASP A 290 -30.31 4.77 14.56
N SER A 291 -30.84 5.04 15.75
CA SER A 291 -32.26 4.87 16.06
C SER A 291 -32.71 6.02 16.94
N GLU A 292 -32.55 7.24 16.44
CA GLU A 292 -33.34 8.40 16.84
C GLU A 292 -33.14 9.51 15.79
N ALA A 293 -34.25 9.90 15.15
CA ALA A 293 -34.43 10.84 14.04
C ALA A 293 -34.01 10.30 12.65
N THR A 294 -34.88 10.09 11.66
CA THR A 294 -36.06 10.89 11.28
C THR A 294 -37.05 10.03 10.51
N ASP A 295 -38.30 10.08 10.94
CA ASP A 295 -39.48 9.60 10.24
C ASP A 295 -39.69 10.45 8.98
N LEU A 296 -39.38 9.92 7.80
CA LEU A 296 -39.81 10.46 6.51
C LEU A 296 -40.15 9.29 5.59
N GLN A 297 -41.42 9.22 5.24
CA GLN A 297 -42.05 8.26 4.35
C GLN A 297 -41.35 8.17 2.99
N GLU A 298 -41.06 6.95 2.55
CA GLU A 298 -40.74 6.63 1.16
C GLU A 298 -41.97 6.86 0.26
N PRO A 299 -41.85 7.51 -0.91
CA PRO A 299 -42.88 7.45 -1.95
C PRO A 299 -42.75 6.13 -2.74
N PRO A 300 -43.84 5.63 -3.35
CA PRO A 300 -43.88 4.30 -3.95
C PRO A 300 -43.11 4.24 -5.27
N GLU A 301 -42.58 3.04 -5.54
CA GLU A 301 -41.88 2.63 -6.75
C GLU A 301 -42.80 2.74 -7.99
N GLU A 302 -42.37 3.48 -9.00
CA GLU A 302 -42.91 3.38 -10.36
C GLU A 302 -42.19 2.25 -11.11
N GLU A 303 -42.98 1.31 -11.64
CA GLU A 303 -42.57 0.23 -12.52
C GLU A 303 -41.84 0.76 -13.76
N SER A 304 -40.54 0.49 -13.89
CA SER A 304 -39.84 0.62 -15.17
C SER A 304 -40.03 -0.65 -15.99
N ALA A 305 -40.77 -0.50 -17.09
CA ALA A 305 -41.09 -1.52 -18.07
C ALA A 305 -39.87 -2.26 -18.63
N SER A 306 -40.10 -3.55 -18.88
CA SER A 306 -39.30 -4.51 -19.62
C SER A 306 -38.89 -4.02 -21.02
N LEU A 307 -37.63 -4.21 -21.38
CA LEU A 307 -37.16 -4.32 -22.75
C LEU A 307 -36.26 -5.56 -22.86
N VAL A 308 -36.90 -6.70 -23.09
CA VAL A 308 -36.29 -7.91 -23.66
C VAL A 308 -37.15 -8.24 -24.87
N ASP A 309 -36.65 -7.87 -26.05
CA ASP A 309 -37.13 -8.45 -27.30
C ASP A 309 -36.33 -9.74 -27.53
N ASP A 310 -37.04 -10.87 -27.42
CA ASP A 310 -36.65 -12.16 -27.97
C ASP A 310 -37.05 -12.17 -29.45
N GLU A 311 -36.08 -12.24 -30.36
CA GLU A 311 -36.29 -12.84 -31.69
C GLU A 311 -35.23 -13.92 -31.89
N GLU A 312 -35.68 -15.16 -31.67
CA GLU A 312 -35.03 -16.39 -32.14
C GLU A 312 -35.26 -16.52 -33.65
N ASP A 313 -34.19 -16.55 -34.45
CA ASP A 313 -34.22 -17.03 -35.83
C ASP A 313 -33.41 -18.34 -35.90
N GLU A 314 -34.11 -19.46 -36.00
CA GLU A 314 -33.55 -20.77 -36.32
C GLU A 314 -33.09 -20.83 -37.80
N PRO A 315 -31.91 -21.38 -38.12
CA PRO A 315 -31.63 -21.79 -39.48
C PRO A 315 -32.20 -23.19 -39.78
N VAL A 316 -33.18 -23.23 -40.68
CA VAL A 316 -33.64 -24.43 -41.37
C VAL A 316 -32.51 -25.02 -42.22
N ILE A 317 -32.12 -26.25 -41.91
CA ILE A 317 -31.28 -27.11 -42.74
C ILE A 317 -32.21 -27.78 -43.76
N ASP A 318 -32.02 -27.50 -45.05
CA ASP A 318 -32.59 -28.29 -46.14
C ASP A 318 -31.45 -29.10 -46.81
N GLU A 319 -31.40 -30.38 -46.48
CA GLU A 319 -30.69 -31.40 -47.26
C GLU A 319 -31.66 -31.99 -48.28
N SER A 320 -31.46 -31.71 -49.58
CA SER A 320 -31.79 -32.70 -50.62
C SER A 320 -31.04 -32.48 -51.94
N CYS A 321 -30.29 -33.53 -52.32
CA CYS A 321 -30.09 -34.08 -53.66
C CYS A 321 -29.46 -33.21 -54.78
N ALA A 322 -28.16 -33.44 -55.04
CA ALA A 322 -27.62 -34.15 -56.22
C ALA A 322 -26.08 -34.05 -56.29
#